data_AF-A0A954MFR3-F1
#
_entry.id   AF-A0A954MFR3-F1
#
_cell.length_a   1.000
_cell.length_b   1.000
_cell.length_c   1.000
_cell.angle_alpha   90.00
_cell.angle_beta   90.00
_cell.angle_gamma   90.00
#
_symmetry.space_group_name_H-M   'P 1'
#
loop_
_entity.id
_entity.type
_entity.pdbx_description
1 polymer ?
#
loop_
_entity_poly.entity_id
_entity_poly.type
_entity_poly.pdbx_seq_one_letter_code
_entity_poly.pdbx_strand_id
1 'polypeptide(L)'
;MDLSSTTPLTDISTLSPMPAANLPGTSGRSTQEVKQQFESVMISMLLKTMRQSMSQDMFAGDSSDTFGGMFDLYLGQHMAEGQGLGLSSLFDKLPTATNSEVLAAESNSKLRSTAKPLKAYQDAISLAE
;
A
#
# COMPACT_ATOMS: atom_id res chain seq x y z
N MET A 1 -32.52 39.31 8.75
CA MET A 1 -32.09 37.90 8.55
C MET A 1 -31.04 37.92 7.47
N ASP A 2 -29.77 37.89 7.90
CA ASP A 2 -28.60 37.94 7.03
C ASP A 2 -28.30 36.51 6.52
N LEU A 3 -28.19 36.36 5.20
CA LEU A 3 -28.08 35.08 4.48
C LEU A 3 -26.64 34.77 4.01
N SER A 4 -25.60 35.18 4.75
CA SER A 4 -24.21 35.14 4.25
C SER A 4 -23.29 34.02 4.74
N SER A 5 -23.78 32.93 5.34
CA SER A 5 -22.89 31.82 5.75
C SER A 5 -23.40 30.43 5.36
N THR A 6 -23.81 30.27 4.10
CA THR A 6 -23.78 28.94 3.45
C THR A 6 -22.33 28.61 3.12
N THR A 7 -21.58 28.10 4.09
CA THR A 7 -20.29 27.45 3.82
C THR A 7 -20.54 26.34 2.79
N PRO A 8 -19.99 26.45 1.56
CA PRO A 8 -20.27 25.49 0.52
C PRO A 8 -19.73 24.12 0.95
N LEU A 9 -20.51 23.06 0.73
CA LEU A 9 -20.15 21.64 0.93
C LEU A 9 -18.90 21.18 0.15
N THR A 10 -18.21 22.09 -0.53
CA THR A 10 -17.01 21.87 -1.34
C THR A 10 -15.72 22.20 -0.59
N ASP A 11 -15.77 22.62 0.67
CA ASP A 11 -14.55 22.90 1.45
C ASP A 11 -13.89 21.60 1.93
N ILE A 12 -13.06 21.04 1.05
CA ILE A 12 -12.23 19.84 1.28
C ILE A 12 -11.21 20.03 2.41
N SER A 13 -10.99 21.27 2.85
CA SER A 13 -10.03 21.62 3.90
C SER A 13 -10.53 21.25 5.31
N THR A 14 -11.82 20.94 5.45
CA THR A 14 -12.41 20.46 6.72
C THR A 14 -12.40 18.93 6.87
N LEU A 15 -12.02 18.20 5.83
CA LEU A 15 -11.86 16.75 5.90
C LEU A 15 -10.59 16.41 6.66
N SER A 16 -10.75 16.22 7.97
CA SER A 16 -9.74 15.55 8.79
C SER A 16 -9.42 14.19 8.15
N PRO A 17 -8.14 13.81 7.98
CA PRO A 17 -7.80 12.50 7.46
C PRO A 17 -8.31 11.45 8.44
N MET A 18 -9.38 10.75 8.08
CA MET A 18 -9.83 9.59 8.84
C MET A 18 -8.71 8.54 8.78
N PRO A 19 -8.29 7.97 9.92
CA PRO A 19 -7.30 6.90 9.92
C PRO A 19 -7.82 5.76 9.05
N ALA A 20 -6.99 5.29 8.12
CA ALA A 20 -7.31 4.24 7.14
C ALA A 20 -7.83 2.92 7.77
N ALA A 21 -7.72 2.79 9.09
CA ALA A 21 -8.26 1.71 9.90
C ALA A 21 -9.81 1.70 10.01
N ASN A 22 -10.51 2.78 9.66
CA ASN A 22 -11.95 2.91 9.91
C ASN A 22 -12.83 2.93 8.64
N LEU A 23 -12.31 2.51 7.47
CA LEU A 23 -13.15 2.36 6.28
C LEU A 23 -13.96 1.04 6.36
N PRO A 24 -15.29 1.07 6.20
CA PRO A 24 -16.10 -0.15 6.12
C PRO A 24 -15.65 -0.99 4.91
N GLY A 25 -15.11 -2.19 5.19
CA GLY A 25 -14.58 -3.12 4.18
C GLY A 25 -13.05 -3.24 4.11
N THR A 26 -12.29 -2.37 4.80
CA THR A 26 -10.83 -2.52 4.98
C THR A 26 -10.46 -3.15 6.32
N SER A 27 -11.46 -3.58 7.10
CA SER A 27 -11.28 -4.23 8.40
C SER A 27 -10.47 -5.53 8.25
N GLY A 28 -9.16 -5.43 8.43
CA GLY A 28 -8.35 -6.46 9.08
C GLY A 28 -7.82 -7.62 8.24
N ARG A 29 -7.70 -7.54 6.91
CA ARG A 29 -6.87 -8.54 6.21
C ARG A 29 -5.41 -8.24 6.49
N SER A 30 -4.68 -9.23 7.02
CA SER A 30 -3.26 -9.06 7.29
C SER A 30 -2.52 -8.79 5.98
N THR A 31 -1.46 -7.98 6.03
CA THR A 31 -0.58 -7.76 4.86
C THR A 31 -0.01 -9.07 4.34
N GLN A 32 0.13 -10.08 5.21
CA GLN A 32 0.52 -11.44 4.85
C GLN A 32 -0.53 -12.14 3.97
N GLU A 33 -1.81 -12.09 4.34
CA GLU A 33 -2.89 -12.67 3.54
C GLU A 33 -2.96 -12.05 2.14
N VAL A 34 -2.79 -10.73 2.03
CA VAL A 34 -2.82 -10.05 0.73
C VAL A 34 -1.65 -10.49 -0.16
N LYS A 35 -0.45 -10.63 0.39
CA LYS A 35 0.73 -11.14 -0.33
C LYS A 35 0.52 -12.58 -0.81
N GLN A 36 -0.10 -13.41 0.02
CA GLN A 36 -0.42 -14.80 -0.32
C GLN A 36 -1.49 -14.90 -1.42
N GLN A 37 -2.53 -14.06 -1.35
CA GLN A 37 -3.57 -13.99 -2.40
C GLN A 37 -3.01 -13.52 -3.74
N PHE A 38 -2.07 -12.57 -3.73
CA PHE A 38 -1.38 -12.16 -4.94
C PHE A 38 -0.60 -13.33 -5.58
N GLU A 39 0.14 -14.07 -4.77
CA GLU A 39 0.90 -15.24 -5.21
C GLU A 39 -0.02 -16.33 -5.78
N SER A 40 -1.16 -16.61 -5.12
CA SER A 40 -2.20 -17.54 -5.60
C SER A 40 -2.69 -17.19 -7.00
N VAL A 41 -3.02 -15.92 -7.25
CA VAL A 41 -3.48 -15.44 -8.55
C VAL A 41 -2.37 -15.56 -9.60
N MET A 42 -1.13 -15.23 -9.24
CA MET A 42 0.00 -15.35 -10.16
C MET A 42 0.27 -16.81 -10.57
N ILE A 43 0.27 -17.73 -9.61
CA ILE A 43 0.44 -19.17 -9.89
C ILE A 43 -0.71 -19.67 -10.76
N SER A 44 -1.95 -19.27 -10.47
CA SER A 44 -3.12 -19.63 -11.29
C SER A 44 -2.97 -19.18 -12.75
N MET A 45 -2.46 -17.97 -12.99
CA MET A 45 -2.19 -17.48 -14.34
C MET A 45 -1.04 -18.23 -15.03
N LEU A 46 -0.01 -18.63 -14.27
CA LEU A 46 1.10 -19.40 -14.78
C LEU A 46 0.66 -20.81 -15.18
N LEU A 47 -0.13 -21.49 -14.33
CA LEU A 47 -0.73 -22.79 -14.62
C LEU A 47 -1.66 -22.73 -15.84
N LYS A 48 -2.48 -21.69 -15.94
CA LYS A 48 -3.29 -21.42 -17.13
C LYS A 48 -2.44 -21.31 -18.39
N THR A 49 -1.33 -20.56 -18.32
CA THR A 49 -0.43 -20.37 -19.46
C THR A 49 0.29 -21.67 -19.85
N MET A 50 0.67 -22.49 -18.86
CA MET A 50 1.21 -23.83 -19.11
C MET A 50 0.18 -24.74 -19.77
N ARG A 51 -1.08 -24.75 -19.30
CA ARG A 51 -2.16 -25.52 -19.95
C ARG A 51 -2.37 -25.05 -21.38
N GLN A 52 -2.39 -23.74 -21.62
CA GLN A 52 -2.56 -23.17 -22.95
C GLN A 52 -1.38 -23.44 -23.89
N SER A 53 -0.17 -23.68 -23.37
CA SER A 53 1.01 -24.01 -24.18
C SER A 53 1.08 -25.50 -24.52
N MET A 54 0.42 -26.37 -23.76
CA MET A 54 0.24 -27.77 -24.13
C MET A 54 -0.69 -27.84 -25.35
N SER A 55 -0.34 -28.67 -26.34
CA SER A 55 -1.11 -28.80 -27.57
C SER A 55 -2.57 -29.12 -27.27
N GLN A 56 -3.47 -28.41 -27.96
CA GLN A 56 -4.92 -28.36 -27.73
C GLN A 56 -5.62 -29.73 -27.74
N ASP A 57 -4.94 -30.78 -28.23
CA ASP A 57 -5.45 -32.15 -28.36
C ASP A 57 -5.67 -32.88 -27.02
N MET A 58 -4.98 -32.49 -25.93
CA MET A 58 -5.12 -33.17 -24.63
C MET A 58 -6.33 -32.71 -23.80
N PHE A 59 -6.88 -31.54 -24.13
CA PHE A 59 -8.01 -30.91 -23.43
C PHE A 59 -9.02 -30.31 -24.42
N ALA A 60 -9.24 -30.94 -25.58
CA ALA A 60 -10.14 -30.40 -26.59
C ALA A 60 -11.62 -30.53 -26.14
N GLY A 61 -12.27 -29.40 -25.82
CA GLY A 61 -13.72 -29.31 -25.59
C GLY A 61 -14.12 -28.12 -24.72
N ASP A 62 -15.30 -27.53 -24.92
CA ASP A 62 -15.78 -26.34 -24.18
C ASP A 62 -15.79 -26.52 -22.65
N SER A 63 -15.94 -27.75 -22.16
CA SER A 63 -15.91 -28.05 -20.73
C SER A 63 -14.49 -28.02 -20.15
N SER A 64 -13.45 -28.25 -20.96
CA SER A 64 -12.07 -28.36 -20.48
C SER A 64 -11.52 -27.03 -19.98
N ASP A 65 -11.93 -25.90 -20.58
CA ASP A 65 -11.52 -24.58 -20.15
C ASP A 65 -12.13 -24.21 -18.79
N THR A 66 -13.38 -24.63 -18.55
CA THR A 66 -14.04 -24.41 -17.26
C THR A 66 -13.39 -25.25 -16.16
N PHE A 67 -13.22 -26.56 -16.39
CA PHE A 67 -12.56 -27.45 -15.43
C PHE A 67 -11.08 -27.08 -15.24
N GLY A 68 -10.39 -26.69 -16.32
CA GLY A 68 -9.01 -26.22 -16.29
C GLY A 68 -8.87 -24.91 -15.51
N GLY A 69 -9.79 -23.96 -15.69
CA GLY A 69 -9.79 -22.71 -14.93
C GLY A 69 -10.04 -22.94 -13.43
N MET A 70 -10.95 -23.86 -13.07
CA MET A 70 -11.16 -24.26 -11.67
C MET A 70 -9.93 -24.97 -11.10
N PHE A 71 -9.28 -25.82 -11.90
CA PHE A 71 -8.08 -26.54 -11.51
C PHE A 71 -6.91 -25.58 -11.26
N ASP A 72 -6.68 -24.61 -12.14
CA ASP A 72 -5.64 -23.58 -11.96
C ASP A 72 -5.87 -22.78 -10.68
N LEU A 73 -7.12 -22.39 -10.43
CA LEU A 73 -7.48 -21.60 -9.24
C LEU A 73 -7.26 -22.39 -7.96
N TYR A 74 -7.72 -23.65 -7.93
CA TYR A 74 -7.55 -24.52 -6.76
C TYR A 74 -6.08 -24.81 -6.48
N LEU A 75 -5.32 -25.16 -7.52
CA LEU A 75 -3.92 -25.49 -7.38
C LEU A 75 -3.08 -24.24 -7.03
N GLY A 76 -3.39 -23.09 -7.63
CA GLY A 76 -2.77 -21.81 -7.30
C GLY A 76 -2.99 -21.41 -5.84
N GLN A 77 -4.22 -21.55 -5.34
CA GLN A 77 -4.54 -21.31 -3.94
C GLN A 77 -3.81 -22.28 -3.00
N HIS A 78 -3.82 -23.57 -3.33
CA HIS A 78 -3.17 -24.60 -2.51
C HIS A 78 -1.64 -24.42 -2.47
N MET A 79 -1.03 -24.05 -3.60
CA MET A 79 0.41 -23.77 -3.66
C MET A 79 0.79 -22.52 -2.88
N ALA A 80 -0.03 -21.47 -2.94
CA ALA A 80 0.19 -20.25 -2.15
C ALA A 80 0.00 -20.47 -0.65
N GLU A 81 -0.88 -21.39 -0.23
CA GLU A 81 -1.07 -21.80 1.17
C GLU A 81 0.13 -22.54 1.77
N GLY A 82 0.83 -23.31 0.95
CA GLY A 82 2.04 -24.04 1.34
C GLY A 82 3.32 -23.20 1.26
N GLN A 83 4.36 -23.78 0.64
CA GLN A 83 5.67 -23.14 0.48
C GLN A 83 5.67 -22.03 -0.60
N GLY A 84 4.71 -22.06 -1.53
CA GLY A 84 4.63 -21.14 -2.67
C GLY A 84 5.89 -21.14 -3.53
N LEU A 85 6.03 -20.06 -4.30
CA LEU A 85 7.25 -19.65 -5.00
C LEU A 85 8.10 -18.69 -4.15
N GLY A 86 7.60 -18.27 -2.99
CA GLY A 86 8.28 -17.36 -2.07
C GLY A 86 8.17 -15.90 -2.47
N LEU A 87 7.26 -15.55 -3.39
CA LEU A 87 7.07 -14.17 -3.86
C LEU A 87 6.54 -13.27 -2.76
N SER A 88 5.69 -13.81 -1.89
CA SER A 88 5.23 -13.14 -0.67
C SER A 88 6.38 -12.65 0.22
N SER A 89 7.52 -13.36 0.28
CA SER A 89 8.69 -12.92 1.04
C SER A 89 9.48 -11.79 0.35
N LEU A 90 9.35 -11.62 -0.96
CA LEU A 90 9.98 -10.52 -1.70
C LEU A 90 9.31 -9.17 -1.38
N PHE A 91 8.00 -9.18 -1.14
CA PHE A 91 7.28 -7.99 -0.71
C PHE A 91 7.73 -7.47 0.66
N ASP A 92 8.24 -8.34 1.55
CA ASP A 92 8.82 -7.91 2.83
C ASP A 92 10.19 -7.25 2.66
N LYS A 93 10.90 -7.60 1.58
CA LYS A 93 12.21 -7.03 1.23
C LYS A 93 12.09 -5.76 0.42
N LEU A 94 10.96 -5.57 -0.25
CA LEU A 94 10.70 -4.32 -0.97
C LEU A 94 10.54 -3.24 0.10
N PRO A 95 11.36 -2.17 0.07
CA PRO A 95 11.10 -1.04 0.93
C PRO A 95 9.72 -0.53 0.56
N THR A 96 8.75 -0.70 1.44
CA THR A 96 7.51 0.06 1.37
C THR A 96 7.96 1.50 1.42
N ALA A 97 7.95 2.18 0.27
CA ALA A 97 8.13 3.61 0.19
C ALA A 97 6.94 4.25 0.90
N THR A 98 7.00 4.20 2.23
CA THR A 98 6.09 4.92 3.08
C THR A 98 6.45 6.37 2.86
N ASN A 99 5.55 7.12 2.22
CA ASN A 99 5.62 8.58 2.05
C ASN A 99 5.66 9.36 3.41
N SER A 100 6.08 8.70 4.48
CA SER A 100 6.20 9.18 5.86
C SER A 100 7.39 10.12 6.05
N GLU A 101 8.43 10.06 5.21
CA GLU A 101 9.56 10.99 5.30
C GLU A 101 9.23 12.38 4.72
N VAL A 102 8.23 12.47 3.82
CA VAL A 102 7.80 13.74 3.22
C VAL A 102 6.98 14.58 4.23
N LEU A 103 6.30 13.93 5.18
CA LEU A 103 5.46 14.61 6.17
C LEU A 103 6.23 15.10 7.41
N ALA A 104 7.35 14.46 7.77
CA ALA A 104 8.17 14.87 8.92
C ALA A 104 9.19 15.99 8.60
N ALA A 105 9.54 16.16 7.32
CA ALA A 105 10.51 17.16 6.87
C ALA A 105 9.95 18.59 6.81
N GLU A 106 8.64 18.76 6.57
CA GLU A 106 8.02 20.10 6.46
C GLU A 106 7.81 20.80 7.81
N SER A 107 7.58 20.06 8.89
CA SER A 107 7.36 20.68 10.21
C SER A 107 8.64 21.21 10.85
N ASN A 108 9.81 20.67 10.49
CA ASN A 108 11.09 21.00 11.13
C ASN A 108 11.85 22.16 10.44
N SER A 109 11.47 22.53 9.20
CA SER A 109 12.09 23.65 8.47
C SER A 109 11.54 25.02 8.90
N LYS A 110 10.24 25.10 9.23
CA LYS A 110 9.59 26.35 9.69
C LYS A 110 10.00 26.80 11.09
N LEU A 111 10.52 25.90 11.94
CA LEU A 111 11.01 26.24 13.29
C LEU A 111 12.48 26.68 13.29
N ARG A 112 13.26 26.31 12.27
CA ARG A 112 14.69 26.67 12.15
C ARG A 112 14.95 28.02 11.48
N SER A 113 14.01 28.53 10.68
CA SER A 113 14.23 29.74 9.87
C SER A 113 14.07 31.07 10.63
N THR A 114 13.60 31.08 11.88
CA THR A 114 13.42 32.34 12.66
C THR A 114 14.32 32.44 13.88
N ALA A 115 15.07 31.40 14.23
CA ALA A 115 15.99 31.45 15.36
C ALA A 115 17.37 31.97 14.90
N LYS A 116 17.50 33.30 14.85
CA LYS A 116 18.80 33.98 14.89
C LYS A 116 19.60 33.38 16.08
N PRO A 117 20.85 32.94 15.91
CA PRO A 117 21.52 32.12 16.92
C PRO A 117 21.73 32.91 18.21
N LEU A 118 21.11 32.44 19.31
CA LEU A 118 21.22 32.97 20.67
C LEU A 118 22.66 32.99 21.23
N LYS A 119 23.62 32.42 20.49
CA LYS A 119 25.05 32.47 20.84
C LYS A 119 25.66 33.87 20.66
N ALA A 120 25.18 34.64 19.68
CA ALA A 120 25.72 35.98 19.38
C ALA A 120 25.40 37.03 20.46
N TYR A 121 24.35 36.81 21.27
CA TYR A 121 24.02 37.69 22.40
C TYR A 121 24.69 37.25 23.70
N GLN A 122 24.98 35.95 23.85
CA GLN A 122 25.71 35.43 25.00
C GLN A 122 27.17 35.92 25.02
N ASP A 123 27.83 35.94 23.85
CA ASP A 123 29.21 36.40 23.72
C ASP A 123 29.36 37.93 23.88
N ALA A 124 28.31 38.70 23.54
CA ALA A 124 28.31 40.16 23.70
C ALA A 124 28.10 40.63 25.14
N ILE A 125 27.46 39.83 25.99
CA ILE A 125 27.25 40.15 27.42
C ILE A 125 28.51 39.86 28.24
N SER A 126 29.30 38.85 27.86
CA SER A 126 30.55 38.50 28.53
C SER A 126 31.72 39.44 28.26
N LEU A 127 31.58 40.41 27.33
CA LEU A 127 32.64 41.36 26.96
C LEU A 127 32.43 42.77 27.56
N ALA A 128 31.39 42.95 28.38
CA ALA A 128 30.99 44.24 28.96
C ALA A 128 31.12 44.31 30.50
N GLU A 129 31.76 43.32 31.12
CA GLU A 129 32.25 43.37 32.51
C GLU A 129 33.78 43.37 32.57
#